data_AF-A0A124IIK1-F1
#
_entry.id   AF-A0A124IIK1-F1
#
_cell.length_a   1.000
_cell.length_b   1.000
_cell.length_c   1.000
_cell.angle_alpha   90.00
_cell.angle_beta   90.00
_cell.angle_gamma   90.00
#
_symmetry.space_group_name_H-M   'P 1'
#
loop_
_entity.id
_entity.type
_entity.pdbx_description
1 polymer ?
#
loop_
_entity_poly.entity_id
_entity_poly.type
_entity_poly.pdbx_seq_one_letter_code
_entity_poly.pdbx_strand_id
1 'polypeptide(L)' 'MSIATRIAHEIPSALAVAKEVMASVSGFFSAFSRANSAAHAYDRLNHLSDAQLAARGLSREMLGEYISDMYLTD' A
#
# COMPACT_ATOMS: atom_id res chain seq x y z
N MET A 1 -20.49 -40.46 13.52
CA MET A 1 -20.30 -39.18 12.82
C MET A 1 -19.50 -39.47 11.55
N SER A 2 -20.01 -39.12 10.36
CA SER A 2 -19.44 -39.57 9.07
C SER A 2 -18.25 -38.70 8.64
N ILE A 3 -17.29 -39.28 7.90
CA ILE A 3 -16.17 -38.56 7.26
C ILE A 3 -16.69 -37.41 6.39
N ALA A 4 -17.83 -37.60 5.72
CA ALA A 4 -18.50 -36.56 4.93
C ALA A 4 -18.89 -35.32 5.75
N THR A 5 -19.24 -35.50 7.03
CA THR A 5 -19.61 -34.41 7.94
C THR A 5 -18.38 -33.61 8.40
N ARG A 6 -17.21 -34.24 8.52
CA ARG A 6 -15.93 -33.55 8.81
C ARG A 6 -15.43 -32.74 7.60
N ILE A 7 -15.46 -33.37 6.42
CA ILE A 7 -15.05 -32.74 5.15
C ILE A 7 -15.90 -31.50 4.86
N ALA A 8 -17.22 -31.57 5.11
CA ALA A 8 -18.13 -30.44 4.91
C ALA A 8 -17.88 -29.25 5.87
N HIS A 9 -17.23 -29.47 7.01
CA HIS A 9 -16.98 -28.43 8.02
C HIS A 9 -15.57 -27.82 7.93
N GLU A 10 -14.58 -28.60 7.49
CA GLU A 10 -13.17 -28.16 7.41
C GLU A 10 -12.77 -27.53 6.07
N ILE A 11 -13.44 -27.89 4.97
CA ILE A 11 -13.16 -27.29 3.64
C ILE A 11 -13.59 -25.81 3.57
N PRO A 12 -14.78 -25.41 4.09
CA PRO A 12 -15.19 -24.00 4.04
C PRO A 12 -14.29 -23.09 4.89
N SER A 13 -13.78 -23.58 6.02
CA SER A 13 -12.89 -22.82 6.90
C SER A 13 -11.50 -22.65 6.28
N ALA A 14 -10.94 -23.70 5.67
CA ALA A 14 -9.67 -23.60 4.96
C ALA A 14 -9.72 -22.60 3.79
N LEU A 15 -10.81 -22.60 3.01
CA LEU A 15 -10.98 -21.65 1.91
C LEU A 15 -11.19 -20.21 2.41
N ALA A 16 -11.90 -20.01 3.52
CA ALA A 16 -12.08 -18.69 4.14
C ALA A 16 -10.73 -18.13 4.64
N VAL A 17 -9.96 -18.95 5.36
CA VAL A 17 -8.62 -18.57 5.83
C VAL A 17 -7.69 -18.26 4.65
N ALA A 18 -7.71 -19.07 3.59
CA ALA A 18 -6.92 -18.80 2.39
C ALA A 18 -7.30 -17.46 1.73
N LYS A 19 -8.59 -17.11 1.68
CA LYS A 19 -9.05 -15.82 1.16
C LYS A 19 -8.59 -14.63 2.01
N GLU A 20 -8.67 -14.75 3.33
CA GLU A 20 -8.20 -13.71 4.26
C GLU A 20 -6.69 -13.51 4.16
N VAL A 21 -5.91 -14.59 4.08
CA VAL A 21 -4.46 -14.53 3.87
C VAL A 21 -4.14 -13.87 2.53
N MET A 22 -4.82 -14.24 1.46
CA MET A 22 -4.61 -13.62 0.14
C MET A 22 -5.00 -12.14 0.12
N ALA A 23 -6.09 -11.75 0.78
CA ALA A 23 -6.49 -10.36 0.93
C ALA A 23 -5.46 -9.55 1.72
N SER A 24 -4.94 -10.12 2.81
CA SER A 24 -3.86 -9.52 3.61
C SER A 24 -2.58 -9.33 2.82
N VAL A 25 -2.15 -10.37 2.09
CA VAL A 25 -0.98 -10.33 1.21
C VAL A 25 -1.14 -9.31 0.09
N SER A 26 -2.30 -9.28 -0.56
CA SER A 26 -2.62 -8.27 -1.57
C SER A 26 -2.59 -6.85 -0.98
N GLY A 27 -3.15 -6.67 0.22
CA GLY A 27 -3.11 -5.40 0.96
C GLY A 27 -1.67 -4.95 1.23
N PHE A 28 -0.83 -5.86 1.74
CA PHE A 28 0.59 -5.60 1.96
C PHE A 28 1.32 -5.19 0.68
N PHE A 29 1.18 -5.94 -0.41
CA PHE A 29 1.85 -5.58 -1.67
C PHE A 29 1.36 -4.25 -2.24
N SER A 30 0.07 -3.94 -2.08
CA SER A 30 -0.46 -2.64 -2.49
C SER A 30 0.14 -1.50 -1.67
N ALA A 31 0.24 -1.66 -0.34
CA ALA A 31 0.84 -0.68 0.55
C ALA A 31 2.35 -0.53 0.26
N PHE A 32 3.05 -1.64 0.04
CA PHE A 32 4.46 -1.64 -0.33
C PHE A 32 4.69 -0.93 -1.67
N SER A 33 3.87 -1.21 -2.67
CA SER A 33 3.94 -0.53 -3.97
C SER A 33 3.72 0.98 -3.81
N ARG A 34 2.73 1.40 -3.02
CA ARG A 34 2.48 2.82 -2.74
C ARG A 34 3.67 3.49 -2.03
N ALA A 35 4.24 2.83 -1.02
CA ALA A 35 5.43 3.31 -0.31
C ALA A 35 6.65 3.43 -1.25
N ASN A 36 6.86 2.45 -2.14
CA ASN A 36 7.94 2.51 -3.12
C ASN A 36 7.74 3.65 -4.13
N SER A 37 6.51 3.86 -4.61
CA SER A 37 6.17 5.00 -5.46
C SER A 37 6.38 6.35 -4.74
N ALA A 38 5.97 6.45 -3.48
CA ALA A 38 6.18 7.62 -2.64
C ALA A 38 7.67 7.93 -2.46
N ALA A 39 8.50 6.92 -2.17
CA ALA A 39 9.94 7.07 -2.01
C ALA A 39 10.61 7.59 -3.29
N HIS A 40 10.28 7.01 -4.45
CA HIS A 40 10.82 7.48 -5.73
C HIS A 40 10.33 8.89 -6.09
N ALA A 41 9.08 9.24 -5.78
CA ALA A 41 8.56 10.58 -6.03
C ALA A 41 9.23 11.62 -5.12
N TYR A 42 9.41 11.29 -3.84
CA TYR A 42 10.13 12.13 -2.88
C TYR A 42 11.56 12.37 -3.34
N ASP A 43 12.30 11.32 -3.72
CA ASP A 43 13.68 11.42 -4.18
C ASP A 43 13.81 12.35 -5.40
N ARG A 44 12.95 12.16 -6.40
CA ARG A 44 12.92 13.03 -7.59
C ARG A 44 12.64 14.50 -7.25
N LEU A 45 11.72 14.76 -6.31
CA LEU A 45 11.37 16.13 -5.91
C LEU A 45 12.45 16.74 -5.02
N ASN A 46 13.07 15.96 -4.14
CA ASN A 46 14.11 16.40 -3.23
C ASN A 46 15.39 16.82 -3.99
N HIS A 47 15.63 16.23 -5.16
CA HIS A 47 16.70 16.60 -6.09
C HIS A 47 16.47 17.90 -6.86
N LEU A 48 15.26 18.47 -6.84
CA LEU A 48 14.97 19.74 -7.50
C LEU A 48 15.47 20.91 -6.66
N SER A 49 15.88 21.99 -7.32
CA SER A 49 16.18 23.24 -6.62
C SER A 49 14.90 23.88 -6.05
N ASP A 50 15.04 24.74 -5.05
CA ASP A 50 13.88 25.40 -4.43
C ASP A 50 13.11 26.27 -5.44
N ALA A 51 13.79 26.86 -6.44
CA ALA A 51 13.13 27.58 -7.54
C ALA A 51 12.30 26.64 -8.43
N GLN A 52 12.77 25.42 -8.69
CA GLN A 52 12.05 24.41 -9.46
C GLN A 52 10.86 23.83 -8.69
N LEU A 53 10.98 23.70 -7.36
CA LEU A 53 9.87 23.34 -6.48
C LEU A 53 8.82 24.46 -6.43
N ALA A 54 9.25 25.71 -6.29
CA ALA A 54 8.37 26.87 -6.25
C ALA A 54 7.59 27.04 -7.57
N ALA A 55 8.21 26.74 -8.71
CA ALA A 55 7.53 26.71 -10.02
C ALA A 55 6.38 25.68 -10.09
N ARG A 56 6.39 24.69 -9.19
CA ARG A 56 5.33 23.68 -9.03
C ARG A 56 4.39 23.99 -7.86
N GLY A 57 4.51 25.16 -7.24
CA GLY A 57 3.74 25.54 -6.06
C GLY A 57 4.14 24.78 -4.79
N LEU A 58 5.32 24.15 -4.78
CA LEU A 58 5.81 23.36 -3.65
C LEU A 58 6.95 24.08 -2.93
N SER A 59 7.04 23.88 -1.62
CA SER A 59 8.23 24.20 -0.83
C SER A 59 8.88 22.90 -0.36
N ARG A 60 10.17 22.96 -0.03
CA ARG A 60 10.93 21.79 0.44
C ARG A 60 10.35 21.21 1.73
N GLU A 61 9.81 22.07 2.59
CA GLU A 61 9.14 21.71 3.85
C GLU A 61 7.82 20.95 3.61
N MET A 62 7.07 21.32 2.56
CA MET A 62 5.80 20.67 2.22
C MET A 62 5.96 19.34 1.47
N LEU A 63 7.17 18.96 1.04
CA LEU A 63 7.39 17.74 0.25
C LEU A 63 6.95 16.46 0.98
N GLY A 64 7.22 16.38 2.28
CA GLY A 64 6.82 15.22 3.09
C GLY A 64 5.30 15.09 3.16
N GLU A 65 4.61 16.20 3.45
CA GLU A 65 3.14 16.24 3.55
C GLU A 65 2.48 15.98 2.19
N TYR A 66 2.97 16.61 1.12
CA TYR A 66 2.50 16.40 -0.24
C TYR A 66 2.63 14.94 -0.70
N ILE A 67 3.75 14.29 -0.41
CA ILE A 67 3.97 12.88 -0.78
C ILE A 67 3.12 11.95 0.07
N SER A 68 2.95 12.26 1.36
CA SER A 68 2.04 11.49 2.22
C SER A 68 0.60 11.58 1.72
N ASP A 69 0.12 12.78 1.38
CA ASP A 69 -1.24 12.98 0.88
C ASP A 69 -1.50 12.25 -0.43
N MET A 70 -0.53 12.29 -1.36
CA MET A 70 -0.68 11.70 -2.69
C MET A 70 -0.59 10.17 -2.72
N TYR A 71 0.03 9.53 -1.71
CA TYR A 71 0.34 8.08 -1.76
C TYR A 71 -0.01 7.27 -0.52
N LEU A 72 -0.18 7.91 0.64
CA LEU A 72 -0.33 7.22 1.93
C LEU A 72 -1.70 7.46 2.57
N THR A 73 -2.43 8.49 2.14
CA THR A 73 -3.82 8.72 2.54
C THR A 73 -4.75 7.94 1.59
N ASP A 74 -5.41 6.90 2.12
CA ASP A 74 -6.57 6.22 1.51
C ASP A 74 -7.87 6.90 1.97
#